data_AF-A0A2K9EAH3-F1
#
_entry.id   AF-A0A2K9EAH3-F1
#
_cell.length_a   1.000
_cell.length_b   1.000
_cell.length_c   1.000
_cell.angle_alpha   90.00
_cell.angle_beta   90.00
_cell.angle_gamma   90.00
#
_symmetry.space_group_name_H-M   'P 1'
#
loop_
_entity.id
_entity.type
_entity.pdbx_description
1 polymer ?
#
loop_
_entity_poly.entity_id
_entity_poly.type
_entity_poly.pdbx_seq_one_letter_code
_entity_poly.pdbx_strand_id
1 'polypeptide(L)'
;MMDGEPFDIYVALSVVYFQLRKEHIGESPLAQDVKQLKNYDDIYNSLRLDYGGSEFKPATDKCVGVIKFKTPDISKIDIPYSQAMGGNAVGGPPFTGNGFTAATNGQAIPEFLCNGRVALNDGAELYMVTKDGAEILVAVYNKVAARFVDILE
;
A
#
# COMPACT_ATOMS: atom_id res chain seq x y z
N MET A 1 -13.26 3.26 -32.25
CA MET A 1 -11.92 3.42 -31.69
C MET A 1 -12.09 4.29 -30.48
N MET A 2 -12.01 3.67 -29.30
CA MET A 2 -11.95 4.40 -28.03
C MET A 2 -10.49 4.34 -27.63
N ASP A 3 -9.93 5.53 -27.53
CA ASP A 3 -8.52 5.76 -27.33
C ASP A 3 -8.23 5.34 -25.90
N GLY A 4 -7.45 4.26 -25.77
CA GLY A 4 -7.08 3.65 -24.51
C GLY A 4 -6.10 4.55 -23.75
N GLU A 5 -6.62 5.65 -23.21
CA GLU A 5 -5.97 6.39 -22.15
C GLU A 5 -5.58 5.36 -21.08
N PRO A 6 -4.28 5.23 -20.74
CA PRO A 6 -3.87 4.34 -19.68
C PRO A 6 -4.67 4.74 -18.45
N PHE A 7 -5.35 3.77 -17.82
CA PHE A 7 -5.93 3.98 -16.51
C PHE A 7 -4.80 4.37 -15.58
N ASP A 8 -4.59 5.66 -15.41
CA ASP A 8 -3.82 6.21 -14.33
C ASP A 8 -4.59 5.82 -13.08
N ILE A 9 -4.25 4.65 -12.55
CA ILE A 9 -4.55 4.24 -11.20
C ILE A 9 -3.77 5.23 -10.32
N TYR A 10 -4.34 6.41 -10.15
CA TYR A 10 -4.17 7.22 -8.95
C TYR A 10 -4.77 6.37 -7.83
N VAL A 11 -3.99 5.39 -7.33
CA VAL A 11 -4.32 4.70 -6.08
C VAL A 11 -4.44 5.83 -5.07
N ALA A 12 -5.68 6.09 -4.64
CA ALA A 12 -5.98 6.96 -3.53
C ALA A 12 -4.98 6.69 -2.40
N LEU A 13 -4.49 7.77 -1.82
CA LEU A 13 -3.56 7.81 -0.69
C LEU A 13 -3.44 6.50 0.10
N SER A 14 -2.19 6.05 0.19
CA SER A 14 -1.62 5.25 1.27
C SER A 14 -2.24 3.89 1.56
N VAL A 15 -1.89 2.87 0.77
CA VAL A 15 -1.48 1.58 1.35
C VAL A 15 -0.43 0.92 0.45
N VAL A 16 0.82 1.21 0.73
CA VAL A 16 1.95 0.66 0.00
C VAL A 16 2.47 -0.55 0.78
N TYR A 17 2.09 -1.77 0.38
CA TYR A 17 2.68 -3.01 0.90
C TYR A 17 3.85 -3.45 0.01
N PHE A 18 5.08 -3.39 0.52
CA PHE A 18 6.28 -3.86 -0.21
C PHE A 18 6.95 -5.05 0.47
N GLN A 19 7.37 -6.02 -0.35
CA GLN A 19 8.38 -7.03 -0.01
C GLN A 19 9.67 -6.69 -0.75
N LEU A 20 10.78 -6.47 -0.04
CA LEU A 20 12.10 -6.33 -0.68
C LEU A 20 13.11 -7.28 -0.06
N ARG A 21 13.75 -8.10 -0.90
CA ARG A 21 15.03 -8.73 -0.58
C ARG A 21 15.93 -8.79 -1.81
N LYS A 22 17.22 -8.53 -1.60
CA LYS A 22 18.30 -8.99 -2.46
C LYS A 22 19.09 -10.03 -1.65
N GLU A 23 18.91 -11.29 -2.03
CA GLU A 23 19.75 -12.46 -1.69
C GLU A 23 19.81 -12.88 -0.19
N HIS A 24 19.71 -14.20 0.06
CA HIS A 24 19.70 -14.92 1.37
C HIS A 24 18.43 -14.93 2.23
N ILE A 25 17.95 -16.14 2.54
CA ILE A 25 16.66 -16.58 3.13
C ILE A 25 16.25 -15.77 4.39
N GLY A 26 15.11 -15.05 4.34
CA GLY A 26 14.49 -14.21 5.39
C GLY A 26 13.40 -13.24 4.88
N GLU A 27 12.30 -13.00 5.56
CA GLU A 27 11.30 -11.98 5.13
C GLU A 27 11.84 -10.55 5.33
N SER A 28 11.36 -9.57 4.57
CA SER A 28 11.79 -8.16 4.72
C SER A 28 11.25 -7.57 6.02
N PRO A 29 12.01 -6.75 6.77
CA PRO A 29 11.51 -6.05 7.97
C PRO A 29 10.22 -5.25 7.70
N LEU A 30 10.14 -4.59 6.53
CA LEU A 30 8.97 -3.83 6.09
C LEU A 30 7.70 -4.66 5.97
N ALA A 31 7.82 -5.89 5.46
CA ALA A 31 6.70 -6.80 5.35
C ALA A 31 6.32 -7.38 6.72
N GLN A 32 7.28 -7.48 7.65
CA GLN A 32 7.03 -7.90 9.03
C GLN A 32 6.25 -6.85 9.82
N ASP A 33 6.50 -5.56 9.57
CA ASP A 33 5.89 -4.43 10.29
C ASP A 33 4.35 -4.32 10.14
N VAL A 34 3.77 -5.08 9.22
CA VAL A 34 2.35 -5.05 8.86
C VAL A 34 1.66 -6.42 8.89
N LYS A 35 2.36 -7.50 9.28
CA LYS A 35 1.81 -8.87 9.33
C LYS A 35 0.61 -9.03 10.27
N GLN A 36 0.53 -8.15 11.24
CA GLN A 36 -0.52 -8.13 12.24
C GLN A 36 -1.82 -7.50 11.72
N LEU A 37 -1.81 -6.85 10.55
CA LEU A 37 -3.00 -6.30 9.91
C LEU A 37 -3.71 -7.40 9.13
N LYS A 38 -4.81 -7.93 9.67
CA LYS A 38 -5.41 -9.19 9.18
C LYS A 38 -6.74 -9.03 8.46
N ASN A 39 -7.43 -7.91 8.66
CA ASN A 39 -8.75 -7.69 8.11
C ASN A 39 -8.92 -6.23 7.67
N TYR A 40 -10.04 -5.96 6.99
CA TYR A 40 -10.39 -4.62 6.53
C TYR A 40 -10.25 -3.54 7.63
N ASP A 41 -10.84 -3.77 8.80
CA ASP A 41 -10.92 -2.74 9.85
C ASP A 41 -9.54 -2.47 10.45
N ASP A 42 -8.70 -3.50 10.60
CA ASP A 42 -7.31 -3.35 11.02
C ASP A 42 -6.53 -2.49 10.02
N ILE A 43 -6.67 -2.76 8.72
CA ILE A 43 -5.98 -2.00 7.67
C ILE A 43 -6.49 -0.56 7.65
N TYR A 44 -7.80 -0.36 7.64
CA TYR A 44 -8.44 0.96 7.59
C TYR A 44 -8.01 1.85 8.77
N ASN A 45 -8.06 1.31 10.00
CA ASN A 45 -7.74 2.07 11.21
C ASN A 45 -6.23 2.27 11.40
N SER A 46 -5.41 1.27 11.03
CA SER A 46 -3.96 1.39 11.18
C SER A 46 -3.36 2.36 10.18
N LEU A 47 -3.92 2.43 8.96
CA LEU A 47 -3.40 3.29 7.89
C LEU A 47 -4.14 4.62 7.77
N ARG A 48 -5.11 4.86 8.66
CA ARG A 48 -5.91 6.10 8.70
C ARG A 48 -6.54 6.44 7.37
N LEU A 49 -7.21 5.43 6.80
CA LEU A 49 -7.98 5.57 5.57
C LEU A 49 -9.28 6.37 5.77
N ASP A 50 -9.51 6.96 6.94
CA ASP A 50 -10.60 7.87 7.29
C ASP A 50 -10.32 9.34 6.96
N TYR A 51 -9.27 9.64 6.20
CA TYR A 51 -8.93 11.01 5.81
C TYR A 51 -10.04 11.68 4.99
N GLY A 52 -10.11 13.01 5.06
CA GLY A 52 -11.12 13.78 4.33
C GLY A 52 -11.02 13.54 2.82
N GLY A 53 -12.12 13.11 2.20
CA GLY A 53 -12.16 12.76 0.77
C GLY A 53 -11.76 11.31 0.47
N SER A 54 -11.61 10.46 1.49
CA SER A 54 -11.40 9.03 1.29
C SER A 54 -12.58 8.36 0.57
N GLU A 55 -12.26 7.49 -0.37
CA GLU A 55 -13.23 6.62 -1.07
C GLU A 55 -13.59 5.37 -0.24
N PHE A 56 -12.84 5.08 0.81
CA PHE A 56 -13.07 3.92 1.68
C PHE A 56 -14.28 4.15 2.59
N LYS A 57 -15.26 3.26 2.52
CA LYS A 57 -16.53 3.33 3.25
C LYS A 57 -16.64 2.13 4.18
N PRO A 58 -16.03 2.18 5.39
CA PRO A 58 -15.96 1.02 6.29
C PRO A 58 -17.34 0.45 6.65
N ALA A 59 -18.40 1.26 6.61
CA ALA A 59 -19.77 0.79 6.88
C ALA A 59 -20.31 -0.15 5.79
N THR A 60 -19.94 0.05 4.52
CA THR A 60 -20.53 -0.64 3.37
C THR A 60 -19.56 -1.54 2.61
N ASP A 61 -18.28 -1.20 2.64
CA ASP A 61 -17.24 -1.96 1.95
C ASP A 61 -17.09 -3.33 2.59
N LYS A 62 -16.97 -4.35 1.73
CA LYS A 62 -16.82 -5.75 2.16
C LYS A 62 -15.35 -6.16 2.29
N CYS A 63 -14.46 -5.44 1.60
CA CYS A 63 -13.05 -5.74 1.48
C CYS A 63 -12.24 -4.51 1.06
N VAL A 64 -10.93 -4.58 1.28
CA VAL A 64 -9.94 -3.57 0.86
C VAL A 64 -8.94 -4.22 -0.09
N GLY A 65 -8.54 -3.48 -1.13
CA GLY A 65 -7.50 -3.92 -2.06
C GLY A 65 -6.11 -3.77 -1.44
N VAL A 66 -5.29 -4.82 -1.54
CA VAL A 66 -3.90 -4.85 -1.06
C VAL A 66 -2.99 -5.34 -2.16
N ILE A 67 -2.03 -4.52 -2.59
CA ILE A 67 -1.01 -4.91 -3.57
C ILE A 67 0.24 -5.35 -2.82
N LYS A 68 0.65 -6.61 -2.98
CA LYS A 68 1.94 -7.13 -2.50
C LYS A 68 2.92 -7.17 -3.66
N PHE A 69 4.03 -6.45 -3.55
CA PHE A 69 4.96 -6.34 -4.68
C PHE A 69 6.42 -6.19 -4.27
N LYS A 70 7.29 -6.46 -5.25
CA LYS A 70 8.73 -6.18 -5.18
C LYS A 70 9.06 -5.11 -6.22
N THR A 71 10.04 -4.27 -5.91
CA THR A 71 10.53 -3.24 -6.85
C THR A 71 12.07 -3.21 -6.85
N PRO A 72 12.73 -2.87 -7.96
CA PRO A 72 14.14 -2.50 -7.94
C PRO A 72 14.37 -1.05 -7.48
N ASP A 73 13.32 -0.22 -7.43
CA ASP A 73 13.41 1.23 -7.23
C ASP A 73 13.42 1.62 -5.74
N ILE A 74 14.24 0.96 -4.92
CA ILE A 74 14.23 1.16 -3.46
C ILE A 74 14.59 2.59 -3.09
N SER A 75 15.51 3.20 -3.85
CA SER A 75 15.94 4.58 -3.66
C SER A 75 14.84 5.61 -3.92
N LYS A 76 13.65 5.20 -4.38
CA LYS A 76 12.48 6.07 -4.52
C LYS A 76 11.51 5.97 -3.34
N ILE A 77 11.80 5.13 -2.34
CA ILE A 77 10.94 4.92 -1.18
C ILE A 77 11.64 5.52 0.03
N ASP A 78 11.02 6.54 0.61
CA ASP A 78 11.54 7.23 1.78
C ASP A 78 10.58 7.14 2.96
N ILE A 79 11.13 7.32 4.16
CA ILE A 79 10.32 7.65 5.35
C ILE A 79 10.12 9.17 5.36
N PRO A 80 8.88 9.67 5.28
CA PRO A 80 8.61 11.10 5.10
C PRO A 80 8.70 11.86 6.43
N TYR A 81 9.90 12.02 6.99
CA TYR A 81 10.08 12.82 8.20
C TYR A 81 9.76 14.31 7.95
N SER A 82 9.00 14.90 8.86
CA SER A 82 8.77 16.35 8.91
C SER A 82 10.03 17.11 9.31
N GLN A 83 10.01 18.44 9.15
CA GLN A 83 11.09 19.32 9.61
C GLN A 83 11.37 19.20 11.12
N ALA A 84 10.34 19.01 11.93
CA ALA A 84 10.50 18.79 13.38
C ALA A 84 11.25 17.48 13.70
N MET A 85 11.20 16.51 12.79
CA MET A 85 11.85 15.21 12.88
C MET A 85 13.14 15.14 12.04
N GLY A 86 13.65 16.29 11.58
CA GLY A 86 14.89 16.38 10.82
C GLY A 86 14.80 16.02 9.32
N GLY A 87 13.58 15.84 8.80
CA GLY A 87 13.32 15.69 7.37
C GLY A 87 12.78 16.96 6.72
N ASN A 88 12.23 16.83 5.51
CA ASN A 88 11.69 17.95 4.72
C ASN A 88 10.26 17.71 4.21
N ALA A 89 9.61 16.62 4.63
CA ALA A 89 8.27 16.29 4.17
C ALA A 89 7.23 17.25 4.77
N VAL A 90 6.29 17.68 3.94
CA VAL A 90 5.17 18.55 4.31
C VAL A 90 3.87 17.89 3.85
N GLY A 91 2.91 17.75 4.76
CA GLY A 91 1.62 17.13 4.49
C GLY A 91 0.57 17.52 5.52
N GLY A 92 -0.70 17.32 5.17
CA GLY A 92 -1.83 17.40 6.10
C GLY A 92 -2.27 16.00 6.55
N PRO A 93 -3.22 15.89 7.50
CA PRO A 93 -3.75 14.60 7.94
C PRO A 93 -4.13 13.69 6.75
N PRO A 94 -3.77 12.40 6.76
CA PRO A 94 -3.34 11.61 7.93
C PRO A 94 -1.83 11.62 8.23
N PHE A 95 -1.03 12.40 7.49
CA PHE A 95 0.42 12.53 7.67
C PHE A 95 0.79 12.94 9.11
N THR A 96 1.71 12.20 9.73
CA THR A 96 2.24 12.54 11.07
C THR A 96 3.59 13.23 11.03
N GLY A 97 4.38 12.97 9.98
CA GLY A 97 5.76 13.42 9.86
C GLY A 97 6.73 12.81 10.86
N ASN A 98 6.36 11.77 11.60
CA ASN A 98 7.22 11.07 12.56
C ASN A 98 7.72 9.70 12.06
N GLY A 99 7.41 9.35 10.81
CA GLY A 99 7.78 8.08 10.18
C GLY A 99 6.83 6.93 10.49
N PHE A 100 5.73 7.17 11.19
CA PHE A 100 4.66 6.21 11.45
C PHE A 100 3.29 6.81 11.09
N THR A 101 2.37 5.96 10.69
CA THR A 101 0.96 6.32 10.48
C THR A 101 0.29 6.81 11.77
N ALA A 102 -0.77 7.61 11.65
CA ALA A 102 -1.56 8.09 12.80
C ALA A 102 -2.57 7.04 13.33
N ALA A 103 -2.19 5.75 13.33
CA ALA A 103 -3.04 4.61 13.68
C ALA A 103 -3.84 4.82 14.98
N THR A 104 -5.12 4.43 14.97
CA THR A 104 -6.04 4.64 16.11
C THR A 104 -6.37 3.37 16.90
N ASN A 105 -5.84 2.22 16.47
CA ASN A 105 -6.08 0.89 17.06
C ASN A 105 -4.87 0.35 17.83
N GLY A 106 -3.95 1.23 18.25
CA GLY A 106 -2.76 0.86 19.03
C GLY A 106 -1.64 0.21 18.21
N GLN A 107 -1.76 0.14 16.89
CA GLN A 107 -0.71 -0.35 16.01
C GLN A 107 0.36 0.71 15.78
N ALA A 108 1.60 0.27 15.56
CA ALA A 108 2.71 1.12 15.13
C ALA A 108 3.10 0.71 13.72
N ILE A 109 2.53 1.36 12.70
CA ILE A 109 2.82 1.05 11.30
C ILE A 109 3.71 2.14 10.72
N PRO A 110 4.90 1.81 10.20
CA PRO A 110 5.75 2.79 9.54
C PRO A 110 5.06 3.43 8.33
N GLU A 111 5.34 4.71 8.10
CA GLU A 111 4.84 5.47 6.96
C GLU A 111 5.92 5.56 5.88
N PHE A 112 5.54 5.33 4.62
CA PHE A 112 6.44 5.40 3.47
C PHE A 112 5.85 6.28 2.37
N LEU A 113 6.72 7.02 1.70
CA LEU A 113 6.40 7.84 0.56
C LEU A 113 7.17 7.34 -0.67
N CYS A 114 6.46 7.12 -1.77
CA CYS A 114 7.10 6.87 -3.07
C CYS A 114 7.33 8.20 -3.79
N ASN A 115 8.58 8.51 -4.11
CA ASN A 115 8.96 9.65 -4.93
C ASN A 115 8.70 9.35 -6.41
N GLY A 116 7.44 9.54 -6.81
CA GLY A 116 6.95 9.23 -8.15
C GLY A 116 6.68 7.74 -8.36
N ARG A 117 6.62 7.31 -9.63
CA ARG A 117 6.27 5.93 -9.98
C ARG A 117 7.42 4.97 -9.65
N VAL A 118 7.08 3.93 -8.89
CA VAL A 118 7.94 2.76 -8.63
C VAL A 118 7.61 1.65 -9.64
N ALA A 119 8.65 1.00 -10.18
CA ALA A 119 8.46 -0.15 -11.05
C ALA A 119 8.00 -1.37 -10.24
N LEU A 120 6.90 -2.01 -10.66
CA LEU A 120 6.48 -3.30 -10.11
C LEU A 120 7.24 -4.41 -10.84
N ASN A 121 7.78 -5.36 -10.09
CA ASN A 121 8.23 -6.62 -10.68
C ASN A 121 7.03 -7.40 -11.23
N ASP A 122 7.28 -8.15 -12.30
CA ASP A 122 6.30 -9.10 -12.84
C ASP A 122 5.88 -10.07 -11.74
N GLY A 123 4.59 -10.42 -11.71
CA GLY A 123 4.06 -11.30 -10.67
C GLY A 123 3.67 -10.60 -9.37
N ALA A 124 3.62 -9.26 -9.30
CA ALA A 124 3.04 -8.57 -8.14
C ALA A 124 1.57 -8.97 -7.96
N GLU A 125 1.13 -9.13 -6.71
CA GLU A 125 -0.16 -9.75 -6.38
C GLU A 125 -1.14 -8.69 -5.87
N LEU A 126 -2.37 -8.70 -6.37
CA LEU A 126 -3.48 -7.91 -5.83
C LEU A 126 -4.43 -8.84 -5.07
N TYR A 127 -4.63 -8.54 -3.79
CA TYR A 127 -5.55 -9.23 -2.90
C TYR A 127 -6.76 -8.37 -2.57
N MET A 128 -7.92 -9.00 -2.39
CA MET A 128 -9.00 -8.46 -1.58
C MET A 128 -8.88 -9.02 -0.17
N VAL A 129 -8.76 -8.14 0.83
CA VAL A 129 -8.78 -8.50 2.25
C VAL A 129 -10.15 -8.17 2.81
N THR A 130 -10.89 -9.18 3.26
CA THR A 130 -12.27 -9.03 3.73
C THR A 130 -12.35 -8.61 5.20
N LYS A 131 -13.57 -8.31 5.68
CA LYS A 131 -13.83 -8.01 7.10
C LYS A 131 -13.57 -9.17 8.05
N ASP A 132 -13.80 -10.41 7.61
CA ASP A 132 -13.47 -11.63 8.37
C ASP A 132 -12.00 -12.06 8.22
N GLY A 133 -11.20 -11.30 7.45
CA GLY A 133 -9.77 -11.50 7.30
C GLY A 133 -9.37 -12.55 6.27
N ALA A 134 -10.26 -12.92 5.36
CA ALA A 134 -9.89 -13.71 4.20
C ALA A 134 -9.07 -12.85 3.22
N GLU A 135 -7.91 -13.37 2.80
CA GLU A 135 -7.09 -12.79 1.74
C GLU A 135 -7.34 -13.56 0.43
N ILE A 136 -8.00 -12.91 -0.52
CA ILE A 136 -8.36 -13.52 -1.80
C ILE A 136 -7.48 -12.90 -2.88
N LEU A 137 -6.57 -13.66 -3.47
CA LEU A 137 -5.83 -13.22 -4.66
C LEU A 137 -6.85 -12.99 -5.79
N VAL A 138 -6.84 -11.82 -6.42
CA VAL A 138 -7.79 -11.50 -7.50
C VAL A 138 -7.11 -11.18 -8.81
N ALA A 139 -5.86 -10.69 -8.78
CA ALA A 139 -5.12 -10.38 -9.99
C ALA A 139 -3.62 -10.45 -9.77
N VAL A 140 -2.88 -10.65 -10.86
CA VAL A 140 -1.42 -10.64 -10.90
C VAL A 140 -0.95 -9.61 -11.91
N TYR A 141 0.02 -8.78 -11.53
CA TYR A 141 0.63 -7.79 -12.41
C TYR A 141 1.42 -8.49 -13.51
N ASN A 142 1.04 -8.21 -14.75
CA ASN A 142 1.77 -8.61 -15.94
C ASN A 142 2.57 -7.42 -16.46
N LYS A 143 3.89 -7.52 -16.40
CA LYS A 143 4.83 -6.46 -16.80
C LYS A 143 4.76 -6.15 -18.29
N VAL A 144 4.46 -7.14 -19.14
CA VAL A 144 4.35 -6.96 -20.59
C VAL A 144 3.08 -6.18 -20.94
N ALA A 145 1.96 -6.52 -20.31
CA ALA A 145 0.68 -5.82 -20.48
C ALA A 145 0.59 -4.52 -19.65
N ALA A 146 1.56 -4.28 -18.77
CA ALA A 146 1.64 -3.14 -17.86
C ALA A 146 0.38 -2.94 -16.99
N ARG A 147 -0.30 -4.03 -16.61
CA ARG A 147 -1.53 -4.01 -15.81
C ARG A 147 -1.69 -5.27 -14.97
N PHE A 148 -2.53 -5.19 -13.94
CA PHE A 148 -3.05 -6.36 -13.26
C PHE A 148 -4.00 -7.12 -14.18
N VAL A 149 -3.83 -8.44 -14.25
CA VAL A 149 -4.67 -9.36 -15.01
C VAL A 149 -5.35 -10.27 -14.00
N ASP A 150 -6.68 -10.36 -14.10
CA ASP A 150 -7.50 -11.14 -13.18
C ASP A 150 -7.11 -12.62 -13.20
N ILE A 151 -7.15 -13.28 -12.05
CA ILE A 151 -6.89 -14.73 -11.96
C ILE A 151 -8.14 -15.57 -12.22
N LEU A 152 -9.32 -14.95 -12.19
CA LEU A 152 -10.60 -15.58 -12.44
C LEU A 152 -10.98 -15.34 -13.91
N GLU A 153 -10.44 -16.16 -14.81
CA GLU A 153 -11.01 -16.39 -16.14
C GLU A 153 -11.99 -17.57 -16.12
#